data_AF-A0A7C5KGW5-F1
#
_entry.id   AF-A0A7C5KGW5-F1
#
_cell.length_a   1.000
_cell.length_b   1.000
_cell.length_c   1.000
_cell.angle_alpha   90.00
_cell.angle_beta   90.00
_cell.angle_gamma   90.00
#
_symmetry.space_group_name_H-M   'P 1'
#
loop_
_entity.id
_entity.type
_entity.pdbx_description
1 polymer ?
#
loop_
_entity_poly.entity_id
_entity_poly.type
_entity_poly.pdbx_seq_one_letter_code
_entity_poly.pdbx_strand_id
1 'polypeptide(L)'
;MADADHIARQPAAAASRTDLQAWLEAECAQLGEVELALLLRRTPDGDWEPEALFPLAESTIERATALLRLAGRSLAEACPLAEPEQGQLCFPLGDLAGEQWVFAARLGVRQERHLAACLRRLELSTAGVRARRLERLLEQALRGRERLFLAHRLLAVVAEQEDYQAAAQALVNELGAALQADRVSLGRVRNGRVSVVAISNSADVRRRQSQVEQLRLAMQEALEQGRALSAPPLDESAADAL
;
A
#
# COMPACT_ATOMS: atom_id res chain seq x y z
N MET A 1 25.47 36.08 20.73
CA MET A 1 26.79 35.56 20.33
C MET A 1 26.69 34.06 20.46
N ALA A 2 26.11 33.38 19.48
CA ALA A 2 26.69 33.03 18.17
C ALA A 2 27.53 31.75 18.28
N ASP A 3 26.89 30.62 17.95
CA ASP A 3 27.32 29.54 17.02
C ASP A 3 26.54 28.26 17.39
N ALA A 4 25.51 27.84 16.66
CA ALA A 4 25.45 27.39 15.26
C ALA A 4 26.05 25.99 15.04
N ASP A 5 25.17 25.09 14.60
CA ASP A 5 25.39 23.97 13.69
C ASP A 5 26.43 22.90 14.03
N HIS A 6 25.93 21.74 14.47
CA HIS A 6 26.08 20.51 13.68
C HIS A 6 25.07 19.42 14.10
N ILE A 7 23.79 19.61 13.74
CA ILE A 7 22.91 18.45 13.52
C ILE A 7 23.33 17.90 12.16
N ALA A 8 24.11 16.81 12.19
CA ALA A 8 24.45 16.07 10.99
C ALA A 8 23.16 15.64 10.29
N ARG A 9 22.87 16.32 9.17
CA ARG A 9 21.91 15.91 8.15
C ARG A 9 22.21 14.47 7.77
N GLN A 10 21.37 13.56 8.24
CA GLN A 10 21.28 12.21 7.68
C GLN A 10 20.53 12.30 6.35
N PRO A 11 21.05 11.68 5.27
CA PRO A 11 20.40 11.70 3.97
C PRO A 11 19.08 10.93 3.99
N ALA A 12 18.16 11.41 3.16
CA ALA A 12 16.79 10.98 3.02
C ALA A 12 16.61 9.51 2.60
N ALA A 13 15.43 8.98 2.96
CA ALA A 13 14.82 7.73 2.52
C ALA A 13 15.42 6.43 3.10
N ALA A 14 15.33 6.27 4.43
CA ALA A 14 15.22 4.93 5.01
C ALA A 14 13.85 4.36 4.60
N ALA A 15 13.82 3.57 3.52
CA ALA A 15 12.66 2.77 3.16
C ALA A 15 12.17 2.02 4.40
N SER A 16 10.94 2.27 4.82
CA SER A 16 10.28 1.47 5.84
C SER A 16 10.41 0.00 5.44
N ARG A 17 11.12 -0.82 6.23
CA ARG A 17 11.24 -2.26 5.97
C ARG A 17 9.83 -2.82 5.83
N THR A 18 9.48 -3.27 4.63
CA THR A 18 8.24 -4.01 4.42
C THR A 18 8.33 -5.32 5.20
N ASP A 19 7.17 -5.90 5.56
CA ASP A 19 7.12 -7.23 6.17
C ASP A 19 7.86 -8.29 5.33
N LEU A 20 7.86 -8.13 4.01
CA LEU A 20 8.56 -9.02 3.07
C LEU A 20 10.07 -8.91 3.17
N GLN A 21 10.61 -7.70 3.33
CA GLN A 21 12.04 -7.48 3.55
C GLN A 21 12.49 -8.08 4.87
N ALA A 22 11.71 -7.90 5.95
CA ALA A 22 12.00 -8.49 7.25
C ALA A 22 11.96 -10.02 7.22
N TRP A 23 10.97 -10.60 6.51
CA TRP A 23 10.91 -12.04 6.28
C TRP A 23 12.12 -12.55 5.49
N LEU A 24 12.51 -11.86 4.41
CA LEU A 24 13.63 -12.27 3.57
C LEU A 24 14.94 -12.30 4.36
N GLU A 25 15.21 -11.29 5.18
CA GLU A 25 16.41 -11.23 6.02
C GLU A 25 16.44 -12.35 7.06
N ALA A 26 15.31 -12.62 7.72
CA ALA A 26 15.19 -13.74 8.65
C ALA A 26 15.39 -15.09 7.96
N GLU A 27 14.89 -15.22 6.74
CA GLU A 27 15.08 -16.41 5.91
C GLU A 27 16.55 -16.57 5.52
N CYS A 28 17.22 -15.49 5.10
CA CYS A 28 18.63 -15.51 4.73
C CYS A 28 19.53 -15.92 5.90
N ALA A 29 19.22 -15.43 7.11
CA ALA A 29 19.94 -15.80 8.33
C ALA A 29 19.86 -17.31 8.63
N GLN A 30 18.75 -17.95 8.26
CA GLN A 30 18.51 -19.37 8.50
C GLN A 30 19.05 -20.27 7.39
N LEU A 31 19.11 -19.77 6.14
CA LEU A 31 19.72 -20.50 5.02
C LEU A 31 21.25 -20.58 5.16
N GLY A 32 21.88 -19.56 5.73
CA GLY A 32 23.33 -19.52 5.96
C GLY A 32 24.13 -19.27 4.68
N GLU A 33 25.24 -18.56 4.80
CA GLU A 33 26.15 -18.24 3.67
C GLU A 33 25.44 -17.62 2.45
N VAL A 34 24.38 -16.82 2.63
CA VAL A 34 23.67 -16.17 1.51
C VAL A 34 24.53 -15.05 0.92
N GLU A 35 24.91 -15.17 -0.34
CA GLU A 35 25.60 -14.11 -1.10
C GLU A 35 24.59 -13.09 -1.65
N LEU A 36 23.44 -13.60 -2.09
CA LEU A 36 22.39 -12.82 -2.74
C LEU A 36 21.04 -13.55 -2.62
N ALA A 37 19.97 -12.84 -2.30
CA ALA A 37 18.61 -13.38 -2.34
C ALA A 37 17.60 -12.33 -2.80
N LEU A 38 16.56 -12.78 -3.48
CA LEU A 38 15.51 -11.96 -4.06
C LEU A 38 14.16 -12.65 -3.86
N LEU A 39 13.17 -11.87 -3.43
CA LEU A 39 11.77 -12.20 -3.61
C LEU A 39 11.26 -11.39 -4.80
N LEU A 40 10.93 -12.09 -5.88
CA LEU A 40 10.62 -11.50 -7.17
C LEU A 40 9.14 -11.70 -7.48
N ARG A 41 8.53 -10.64 -7.97
CA ARG A 41 7.25 -10.68 -8.68
C ARG A 41 7.50 -10.48 -10.16
N ARG A 42 6.75 -11.20 -10.99
CA ARG A 42 6.72 -10.98 -12.43
C ARG A 42 5.54 -10.09 -12.79
N THR A 43 5.81 -9.01 -13.51
CA THR A 43 4.75 -8.11 -14.01
C THR A 43 3.96 -8.78 -15.14
N PRO A 44 2.76 -8.27 -15.47
CA PRO A 44 2.01 -8.74 -16.64
C PRO A 44 2.79 -8.59 -17.95
N ASP A 45 3.66 -7.57 -18.05
CA ASP A 45 4.52 -7.31 -19.21
C ASP A 45 5.73 -8.28 -19.29
N GLY A 46 5.93 -9.10 -18.26
CA GLY A 46 6.93 -10.15 -18.21
C GLY A 46 8.24 -9.76 -17.52
N ASP A 47 8.35 -8.52 -17.05
CA ASP A 47 9.51 -7.98 -16.34
C ASP A 47 9.57 -8.46 -14.88
N TRP A 48 10.78 -8.40 -14.30
CA TRP A 48 11.02 -8.78 -12.91
C TRP A 48 11.04 -7.55 -12.01
N GLU A 49 10.19 -7.55 -10.99
CA GLU A 49 10.15 -6.53 -9.96
C GLU A 49 10.55 -7.15 -8.60
N PRO A 50 11.65 -6.68 -7.97
CA PRO A 50 12.06 -7.15 -6.66
C PRO A 50 11.20 -6.51 -5.56
N GLU A 51 10.51 -7.36 -4.79
CA GLU A 51 9.67 -6.96 -3.65
C GLU A 51 10.44 -7.02 -2.33
N ALA A 52 11.52 -7.82 -2.29
CA ALA A 52 12.52 -7.82 -1.24
C ALA A 52 13.85 -8.30 -1.81
N LEU A 53 14.96 -7.79 -1.28
CA LEU A 53 16.30 -8.16 -1.73
C LEU A 53 17.33 -8.17 -0.60
N PHE A 54 18.31 -9.06 -0.71
CA PHE A 54 19.42 -9.22 0.22
C PHE A 54 20.74 -9.43 -0.53
N PRO A 55 21.84 -8.74 -0.16
CA PRO A 55 21.88 -7.57 0.71
C PRO A 55 21.08 -6.40 0.14
N LEU A 56 20.56 -5.51 1.01
CA LEU A 56 19.76 -4.35 0.61
C LEU A 56 20.62 -3.27 -0.09
N ALA A 57 20.94 -3.51 -1.36
CA ALA A 57 21.77 -2.65 -2.21
C ALA A 57 21.35 -2.75 -3.68
N GLU A 58 21.42 -1.66 -4.44
CA GLU A 58 21.05 -1.62 -5.87
C GLU A 58 21.88 -2.61 -6.71
N SER A 59 23.18 -2.72 -6.41
CA SER A 59 24.10 -3.69 -7.05
C SER A 59 23.70 -5.16 -6.89
N THR A 60 22.74 -5.47 -6.01
CA THR A 60 22.20 -6.82 -5.86
C THR A 60 21.41 -7.22 -7.11
N ILE A 61 20.62 -6.32 -7.71
CA ILE A 61 19.84 -6.63 -8.92
C ILE A 61 20.78 -6.92 -10.10
N GLU A 62 21.82 -6.10 -10.26
CA GLU A 62 22.83 -6.25 -11.33
C GLU A 62 23.55 -7.61 -11.28
N ARG A 63 23.85 -8.10 -10.07
CA ARG A 63 24.54 -9.38 -9.84
C ARG A 63 23.61 -10.60 -9.96
N ALA A 64 22.31 -10.38 -10.13
CA ALA A 64 21.30 -11.43 -10.13
C ALA A 64 20.98 -12.01 -11.51
N THR A 65 21.57 -11.53 -12.62
CA THR A 65 21.21 -11.94 -13.99
C THR A 65 21.11 -13.46 -14.20
N ALA A 66 22.10 -14.23 -13.73
CA ALA A 66 22.06 -15.69 -13.82
C ALA A 66 20.94 -16.31 -12.96
N LEU A 67 20.70 -15.73 -11.79
CA LEU A 67 19.65 -16.16 -10.87
C LEU A 67 18.24 -15.88 -11.41
N LEU A 68 18.04 -14.75 -12.11
CA LEU A 68 16.78 -14.41 -12.79
C LEU A 68 16.43 -15.43 -13.89
N ARG A 69 17.43 -15.97 -14.59
CA ARG A 69 17.21 -17.06 -15.57
C ARG A 69 16.73 -18.33 -14.90
N LEU A 70 17.33 -18.73 -13.78
CA LEU A 70 16.90 -19.90 -13.01
C LEU A 70 15.49 -19.70 -12.44
N ALA A 71 15.18 -18.50 -11.96
CA ALA A 71 13.85 -18.11 -11.51
C ALA A 71 12.78 -18.24 -12.60
N GLY A 72 13.08 -17.77 -13.82
CA GLY A 72 12.17 -17.92 -14.96
C GLY A 72 11.89 -19.37 -15.32
N ARG A 73 12.91 -20.24 -15.30
CA ARG A 73 12.75 -21.69 -15.51
C ARG A 73 11.92 -22.34 -14.41
N SER A 74 12.23 -22.02 -13.15
CA SER A 74 11.52 -22.55 -11.98
C SER A 74 10.03 -22.19 -12.00
N LEU A 75 9.67 -20.97 -12.43
CA LEU A 75 8.28 -20.59 -12.67
C LEU A 75 7.64 -21.35 -13.84
N ALA A 76 8.34 -21.45 -14.97
CA ALA A 76 7.82 -22.12 -16.17
C ALA A 76 7.56 -23.62 -15.94
N GLU A 77 8.44 -24.28 -15.20
CA GLU A 77 8.32 -25.70 -14.83
C GLU A 77 7.45 -25.91 -13.57
N ALA A 78 7.04 -24.83 -12.91
CA ALA A 78 6.29 -24.83 -11.65
C ALA A 78 6.92 -25.71 -10.56
N CYS A 79 8.25 -25.77 -10.51
CA CYS A 79 8.99 -26.63 -9.58
C CYS A 79 10.20 -25.91 -8.94
N PRO A 80 10.59 -26.28 -7.71
CA PRO A 80 11.82 -25.79 -7.11
C PRO A 80 13.03 -26.30 -7.88
N LEU A 81 13.99 -25.41 -8.15
CA LEU A 81 15.22 -25.72 -8.89
C LEU A 81 16.44 -25.36 -8.06
N ALA A 82 17.51 -26.14 -8.20
CA ALA A 82 18.83 -25.82 -7.67
C ALA A 82 19.92 -26.09 -8.70
N GLU A 83 20.94 -25.25 -8.74
CA GLU A 83 22.16 -25.42 -9.54
C GLU A 83 23.37 -25.47 -8.59
N PRO A 84 23.79 -26.66 -8.13
CA PRO A 84 24.86 -26.83 -7.14
C PRO A 84 26.18 -26.16 -7.50
N GLU A 85 26.61 -26.27 -8.75
CA GLU A 85 27.87 -25.68 -9.23
C GLU A 85 27.92 -24.16 -9.07
N GLN A 86 26.76 -23.50 -9.14
CA GLN A 86 26.64 -22.05 -9.01
C GLN A 86 26.13 -21.62 -7.64
N GLY A 87 25.77 -22.57 -6.76
CA GLY A 87 25.21 -22.30 -5.44
C GLY A 87 23.83 -21.64 -5.51
N GLN A 88 23.14 -21.80 -6.64
CA GLN A 88 21.87 -21.12 -6.89
C GLN A 88 20.70 -22.04 -6.55
N LEU A 89 19.63 -21.45 -6.04
CA LEU A 89 18.35 -22.12 -5.86
C LEU A 89 17.21 -21.15 -6.12
N CYS A 90 16.10 -21.69 -6.62
CA CYS A 90 14.86 -20.98 -6.85
C CYS A 90 13.69 -21.81 -6.34
N PHE A 91 12.74 -21.14 -5.71
CA PHE A 91 11.52 -21.73 -5.20
C PHE A 91 10.33 -20.95 -5.77
N PRO A 92 9.47 -21.55 -6.60
CA PRO A 92 8.31 -20.86 -7.13
C PRO A 92 7.25 -20.73 -6.03
N LEU A 93 6.74 -19.52 -5.83
CA LEU A 93 5.61 -19.30 -4.94
C LEU A 93 4.27 -19.54 -5.66
N GLY A 94 4.30 -19.66 -6.99
CA GLY A 94 3.13 -19.89 -7.83
C GLY A 94 2.50 -18.59 -8.31
N ASP A 95 1.29 -18.72 -8.86
CA ASP A 95 0.44 -17.58 -9.22
C ASP A 95 -0.36 -17.12 -8.00
N LEU A 96 -0.21 -15.84 -7.66
CA LEU A 96 -0.93 -15.18 -6.57
C LEU A 96 -1.75 -14.03 -7.16
N ALA A 97 -2.97 -14.37 -7.62
CA ALA A 97 -3.93 -13.44 -8.24
C ALA A 97 -3.44 -12.83 -9.57
N GLY A 98 -2.92 -13.65 -10.47
CA GLY A 98 -2.44 -13.23 -11.79
C GLY A 98 -1.01 -12.68 -11.79
N GLU A 99 -0.35 -12.69 -10.64
CA GLU A 99 1.05 -12.34 -10.49
C GLU A 99 1.87 -13.60 -10.20
N GLN A 100 2.96 -13.82 -10.93
CA GLN A 100 3.84 -14.95 -10.66
C GLN A 100 4.94 -14.55 -9.68
N TRP A 101 5.12 -15.32 -8.62
CA TRP A 101 6.10 -15.03 -7.56
C TRP A 101 7.15 -16.13 -7.45
N VAL A 102 8.39 -15.73 -7.22
CA VAL A 102 9.51 -16.67 -7.04
C VAL A 102 10.51 -16.13 -6.03
N PHE A 103 10.95 -17.02 -5.14
CA PHE A 103 12.10 -16.79 -4.30
C PHE A 103 13.34 -17.30 -5.03
N ALA A 104 14.40 -16.52 -5.05
CA ALA A 104 15.64 -16.91 -5.69
C ALA A 104 16.82 -16.53 -4.80
N ALA A 105 17.79 -17.43 -4.63
CA ALA A 105 18.98 -17.17 -3.83
C ALA A 105 20.24 -17.78 -4.45
N ARG A 106 21.37 -17.15 -4.16
CA ARG A 106 22.71 -17.67 -4.35
C ARG A 106 23.38 -17.75 -2.98
N LEU A 107 23.76 -18.97 -2.61
CA LEU A 107 24.49 -19.29 -1.38
C LEU A 107 25.98 -19.40 -1.69
N GLY A 108 26.85 -19.38 -0.68
CA GLY A 108 28.28 -19.68 -0.73
C GLY A 108 28.56 -21.19 -0.75
N VAL A 109 27.60 -21.99 -0.29
CA VAL A 109 27.69 -23.45 -0.30
C VAL A 109 27.35 -24.00 -1.70
N ARG A 110 28.21 -24.87 -2.24
CA ARG A 110 28.04 -25.55 -3.55
C ARG A 110 27.69 -27.04 -3.43
N GLN A 111 27.21 -27.47 -2.25
CA GLN A 111 26.88 -28.87 -1.97
C GLN A 111 25.40 -29.14 -2.23
N GLU A 112 25.11 -30.11 -3.11
CA GLU A 112 23.73 -30.48 -3.49
C GLU A 112 22.85 -30.83 -2.27
N ARG A 113 23.37 -31.63 -1.33
CA ARG A 113 22.65 -31.98 -0.08
C ARG A 113 22.20 -30.76 0.73
N HIS A 114 22.99 -29.69 0.71
CA HIS A 114 22.71 -28.47 1.46
C HIS A 114 21.63 -27.66 0.71
N LEU A 115 21.78 -27.47 -0.60
CA LEU A 115 20.76 -26.79 -1.41
C LEU A 115 19.41 -27.51 -1.35
N ALA A 116 19.40 -28.85 -1.38
CA ALA A 116 18.19 -29.65 -1.22
C ALA A 116 17.55 -29.47 0.17
N ALA A 117 18.36 -29.29 1.23
CA ALA A 117 17.84 -28.97 2.56
C ALA A 117 17.24 -27.55 2.61
N CYS A 118 17.88 -26.57 1.97
CA CYS A 118 17.34 -25.22 1.82
C CYS A 118 16.00 -25.23 1.10
N LEU A 119 15.87 -25.96 -0.01
CA LEU A 119 14.61 -26.07 -0.76
C LEU A 119 13.48 -26.67 0.09
N ARG A 120 13.72 -27.77 0.82
CA ARG A 120 12.72 -28.35 1.74
C ARG A 120 12.29 -27.37 2.83
N ARG A 121 13.22 -26.55 3.34
CA ARG A 121 12.90 -25.53 4.33
C ARG A 121 12.04 -24.41 3.72
N LEU A 122 12.36 -24.01 2.49
CA LEU A 122 11.63 -22.98 1.74
C LEU A 122 10.17 -23.37 1.47
N GLU A 123 9.86 -24.67 1.34
CA GLU A 123 8.47 -25.15 1.21
C GLU A 123 7.58 -24.62 2.34
N LEU A 124 8.09 -24.64 3.58
CA LEU A 124 7.38 -24.19 4.77
C LEU A 124 7.46 -22.67 4.95
N SER A 125 8.65 -22.07 4.77
CA SER A 125 8.83 -20.63 5.02
C SER A 125 8.07 -19.76 4.02
N THR A 126 8.00 -20.18 2.77
CA THR A 126 7.29 -19.45 1.70
C THR A 126 5.76 -19.50 1.85
N ALA A 127 5.21 -20.48 2.59
CA ALA A 127 3.77 -20.56 2.85
C ALA A 127 3.24 -19.32 3.58
N GLY A 128 4.01 -18.78 4.54
CA GLY A 128 3.67 -17.55 5.24
C GLY A 128 3.65 -16.32 4.32
N VAL A 129 4.54 -16.26 3.33
CA VAL A 129 4.56 -15.18 2.33
C VAL A 129 3.31 -15.22 1.46
N ARG A 130 2.93 -16.41 0.98
CA ARG A 130 1.71 -16.61 0.18
C ARG A 130 0.46 -16.20 0.95
N ALA A 131 0.32 -16.68 2.19
CA ALA A 131 -0.82 -16.37 3.05
C ALA A 131 -0.97 -14.85 3.24
N ARG A 132 0.10 -14.16 3.63
CA ARG A 132 0.09 -12.70 3.81
C ARG A 132 -0.18 -11.92 2.53
N ARG A 133 0.26 -12.41 1.37
CA ARG A 133 -0.07 -11.78 0.07
C ARG A 133 -1.56 -11.93 -0.23
N LEU A 134 -2.11 -13.13 -0.06
CA LEU A 134 -3.54 -13.39 -0.29
C LEU A 134 -4.44 -12.61 0.69
N GLU A 135 -4.05 -12.52 1.97
CA GLU A 135 -4.74 -11.70 2.97
C GLU A 135 -4.77 -10.23 2.54
N ARG A 136 -3.62 -9.65 2.15
CA ARG A 136 -3.55 -8.26 1.67
C ARG A 136 -4.42 -8.05 0.42
N LEU A 137 -4.39 -8.97 -0.54
CA LEU A 137 -5.21 -8.89 -1.75
C LEU A 137 -6.71 -8.95 -1.40
N LEU A 138 -7.10 -9.82 -0.47
CA LEU A 138 -8.48 -9.90 0.01
C LEU A 138 -8.90 -8.61 0.70
N GLU A 139 -8.08 -8.06 1.59
CA GLU A 139 -8.35 -6.78 2.25
C GLU A 139 -8.51 -5.65 1.24
N GLN A 140 -7.64 -5.57 0.23
CA GLN A 140 -7.73 -4.58 -0.84
C GLN A 140 -9.02 -4.74 -1.65
N ALA A 141 -9.37 -5.97 -2.02
CA ALA A 141 -10.60 -6.26 -2.76
C ALA A 141 -11.85 -5.91 -1.94
N LEU A 142 -11.87 -6.23 -0.64
CA LEU A 142 -12.97 -5.88 0.25
C LEU A 142 -13.11 -4.37 0.42
N ARG A 143 -12.00 -3.64 0.63
CA ARG A 143 -12.01 -2.16 0.70
C ARG A 143 -12.49 -1.54 -0.61
N GLY A 144 -12.05 -2.05 -1.75
CA GLY A 144 -12.52 -1.60 -3.06
C GLY A 144 -14.02 -1.81 -3.25
N ARG A 145 -14.52 -2.98 -2.84
CA ARG A 145 -15.94 -3.32 -2.87
C ARG A 145 -16.77 -2.42 -1.95
N GLU A 146 -16.31 -2.16 -0.74
CA GLU A 146 -16.96 -1.25 0.22
C GLU A 146 -17.05 0.17 -0.34
N ARG A 147 -15.96 0.69 -0.93
CA ARG A 147 -15.95 2.00 -1.59
C ARG A 147 -16.95 2.07 -2.75
N LEU A 148 -17.03 1.03 -3.58
CA LEU A 148 -17.98 0.98 -4.69
C LEU A 148 -19.44 0.94 -4.21
N PHE A 149 -19.74 0.12 -3.19
CA PHE A 149 -21.08 0.06 -2.62
C PHE A 149 -21.49 1.39 -1.98
N LEU A 150 -20.56 2.05 -1.28
CA LEU A 150 -20.81 3.38 -0.72
C LEU A 150 -21.11 4.38 -1.84
N ALA A 151 -20.25 4.47 -2.86
CA ALA A 151 -20.47 5.38 -3.99
C ALA A 151 -21.81 5.13 -4.69
N HIS A 152 -22.15 3.86 -4.94
CA HIS A 152 -23.43 3.49 -5.54
C HIS A 152 -24.62 3.91 -4.68
N ARG A 153 -24.56 3.67 -3.37
CA ARG A 153 -25.61 4.07 -2.44
C ARG A 153 -25.79 5.59 -2.38
N LEU A 154 -24.70 6.35 -2.33
CA LEU A 154 -24.74 7.81 -2.33
C LEU A 154 -25.39 8.34 -3.63
N LEU A 155 -25.06 7.74 -4.77
CA LEU A 155 -25.68 8.10 -6.06
C LEU A 155 -27.18 7.79 -6.07
N ALA A 156 -27.60 6.63 -5.56
CA ALA A 156 -29.02 6.26 -5.48
C ALA A 156 -29.80 7.26 -4.60
N VAL A 157 -29.30 7.55 -3.39
CA VAL A 157 -29.94 8.49 -2.45
C VAL A 157 -30.09 9.88 -3.04
N VAL A 158 -29.07 10.38 -3.76
CA VAL A 158 -29.10 11.68 -4.43
C VAL A 158 -30.06 11.69 -5.61
N ALA A 159 -30.05 10.63 -6.43
CA ALA A 159 -30.86 10.53 -7.64
C ALA A 159 -32.37 10.42 -7.37
N GLU A 160 -32.75 9.95 -6.17
CA GLU A 160 -34.15 9.88 -5.73
C GLU A 160 -34.74 11.25 -5.33
N GLN A 161 -33.92 12.29 -5.14
CA GLN A 161 -34.40 13.60 -4.70
C GLN A 161 -34.80 14.50 -5.86
N GLU A 162 -35.90 15.23 -5.69
CA GLU A 162 -36.48 16.09 -6.74
C GLU A 162 -35.75 17.44 -6.91
N ASP A 163 -35.00 17.88 -5.89
CA ASP A 163 -34.30 19.15 -5.92
C ASP A 163 -32.90 19.09 -5.31
N TYR A 164 -32.08 20.09 -5.67
CA TYR A 164 -30.67 20.19 -5.25
C TYR A 164 -30.50 20.22 -3.73
N GLN A 165 -31.39 20.88 -3.00
CA GLN A 165 -31.26 21.06 -1.56
C GLN A 165 -31.61 19.76 -0.83
N ALA A 166 -32.67 19.07 -1.25
CA ALA A 166 -33.02 17.74 -0.76
C ALA A 166 -31.90 16.73 -1.05
N ALA A 167 -31.37 16.72 -2.27
CA ALA A 167 -30.21 15.91 -2.67
C ALA A 167 -28.98 16.17 -1.79
N ALA A 168 -28.61 17.44 -1.60
CA ALA A 168 -27.49 17.83 -0.76
C ALA A 168 -27.66 17.39 0.69
N GLN A 169 -28.87 17.49 1.24
CA GLN A 169 -29.17 17.08 2.61
C GLN A 169 -29.15 15.56 2.77
N ALA A 170 -29.72 14.82 1.82
CA ALA A 170 -29.71 13.36 1.82
C ALA A 170 -28.27 12.82 1.71
N LEU A 171 -27.44 13.44 0.86
CA LEU A 171 -26.03 13.09 0.71
C LEU A 171 -25.24 13.24 2.02
N VAL A 172 -25.33 14.39 2.70
CA VAL A 172 -24.57 14.60 3.95
C VAL A 172 -25.06 13.70 5.09
N ASN A 173 -26.35 13.35 5.10
CA ASN A 173 -26.89 12.40 6.07
C ASN A 173 -26.33 10.99 5.86
N GLU A 174 -26.36 10.48 4.61
CA GLU A 174 -25.81 9.16 4.29
C GLU A 174 -24.29 9.12 4.53
N LEU A 175 -23.56 10.16 4.13
CA LEU A 175 -22.13 10.28 4.42
C LEU A 175 -21.85 10.29 5.94
N GLY A 176 -22.67 10.98 6.73
CA GLY A 176 -22.54 10.99 8.18
C GLY A 176 -22.69 9.59 8.78
N ALA A 177 -23.69 8.83 8.33
CA ALA A 177 -23.91 7.46 8.76
C ALA A 177 -22.78 6.52 8.31
N ALA A 178 -22.36 6.61 7.05
CA ALA A 178 -21.35 5.74 6.46
C ALA A 178 -19.94 5.96 7.04
N LEU A 179 -19.57 7.22 7.28
CA LEU A 179 -18.27 7.58 7.86
C LEU A 179 -18.26 7.53 9.39
N GLN A 180 -19.40 7.22 10.02
CA GLN A 180 -19.59 7.32 11.47
C GLN A 180 -19.16 8.70 12.01
N ALA A 181 -19.36 9.74 11.20
CA ALA A 181 -18.95 11.09 11.54
C ALA A 181 -20.05 11.75 12.39
N ASP A 182 -19.64 12.43 13.47
CA ASP A 182 -20.56 13.22 14.30
C ASP A 182 -21.31 14.26 13.46
N ARG A 183 -20.64 14.81 12.44
CA ARG A 183 -21.19 15.82 11.55
C ARG A 183 -20.48 15.84 10.20
N VAL A 184 -21.26 15.93 9.12
CA VAL A 184 -20.79 16.17 7.76
C VAL A 184 -21.45 17.45 7.24
N SER A 185 -20.71 18.28 6.53
CA SER A 185 -21.24 19.51 5.92
C SER A 185 -20.78 19.63 4.49
N LEU A 186 -21.67 20.07 3.61
CA LEU A 186 -21.40 20.25 2.20
C LEU A 186 -21.30 21.73 1.86
N GLY A 187 -20.18 22.11 1.24
CA GLY A 187 -19.93 23.44 0.71
C GLY A 187 -20.11 23.46 -0.81
N ARG A 188 -20.81 24.45 -1.33
CA ARG A 188 -20.87 24.75 -2.76
C ARG A 188 -19.91 25.88 -3.09
N VAL A 189 -19.07 25.66 -4.10
CA VAL A 189 -18.17 26.69 -4.64
C VAL A 189 -18.86 27.41 -5.79
N ARG A 190 -18.93 28.74 -5.74
CA ARG A 190 -19.39 29.58 -6.85
C ARG A 190 -18.58 30.86 -6.91
N ASN A 191 -18.00 31.16 -8.07
CA ASN A 191 -17.14 32.34 -8.27
C ASN A 191 -16.01 32.45 -7.22
N GLY A 192 -15.36 31.33 -6.91
CA GLY A 192 -14.28 31.26 -5.91
C GLY A 192 -14.72 31.41 -4.46
N ARG A 193 -16.03 31.48 -4.17
CA ARG A 193 -16.56 31.57 -2.80
C ARG A 193 -17.28 30.30 -2.39
N VAL A 194 -17.00 29.83 -1.17
CA VAL A 194 -17.69 28.70 -0.55
C VAL A 194 -18.94 29.18 0.20
N SER A 195 -20.07 28.50 -0.02
CA SER A 195 -21.29 28.60 0.79
C SER A 195 -21.68 27.23 1.33
N VAL A 196 -21.96 27.11 2.63
CA VAL A 196 -22.46 25.85 3.23
C VAL A 196 -23.91 25.64 2.80
N VAL A 197 -24.20 24.54 2.13
CA VAL A 197 -25.53 24.23 1.57
C VAL A 197 -26.28 23.16 2.35
N ALA A 198 -25.57 22.23 3.00
CA ALA A 198 -26.20 21.16 3.78
C ALA A 198 -25.32 20.76 4.96
N ILE A 199 -25.96 20.27 6.02
CA ILE A 199 -25.30 19.81 7.25
C ILE A 199 -26.06 18.59 7.76
N SER A 200 -25.36 17.47 8.00
CA SER A 200 -25.98 16.23 8.46
C SER A 200 -26.74 16.41 9.79
N ASN A 201 -27.83 15.65 9.96
CA ASN A 201 -28.66 15.63 11.17
C ASN A 201 -29.12 17.01 11.68
N SER A 202 -29.19 18.00 10.79
CA SER A 202 -29.50 19.40 11.12
C SER A 202 -30.67 19.88 10.27
N ALA A 203 -31.88 19.85 10.82
CA ALA A 203 -33.08 20.35 10.13
C ALA A 203 -33.14 21.89 10.01
N ASP A 204 -32.28 22.64 10.71
CA ASP A 204 -32.35 24.11 10.71
C ASP A 204 -30.96 24.77 10.87
N VAL A 205 -30.33 25.08 9.73
CA VAL A 205 -29.01 25.76 9.63
C VAL A 205 -29.02 27.14 10.30
N ARG A 206 -30.20 27.75 10.51
CA ARG A 206 -30.36 29.13 11.03
C ARG A 206 -30.00 29.33 12.50
N ARG A 207 -30.00 28.29 13.35
CA ARG A 207 -29.78 28.45 14.81
C ARG A 207 -28.31 28.57 15.25
N ARG A 208 -27.32 28.47 14.35
CA ARG A 208 -25.88 28.46 14.71
C ARG A 208 -25.01 29.28 13.74
N GLN A 209 -25.45 30.49 13.39
CA GLN A 209 -24.82 31.34 12.37
C GLN A 209 -23.30 31.54 12.56
N SER A 210 -22.82 31.76 13.79
CA SER A 210 -21.38 31.96 14.05
C SER A 210 -20.52 30.73 13.76
N GLN A 211 -21.00 29.54 14.10
CA GLN A 211 -20.27 28.29 13.86
C GLN A 211 -20.30 27.88 12.39
N VAL A 212 -21.42 28.12 11.69
CA VAL A 212 -21.52 27.87 10.25
C VAL A 212 -20.58 28.80 9.48
N GLU A 213 -20.45 30.05 9.92
CA GLU A 213 -19.55 31.01 9.30
C GLU A 213 -18.08 30.64 9.50
N GLN A 214 -17.69 30.21 10.71
CA GLN A 214 -16.34 29.70 10.97
C GLN A 214 -16.01 28.47 10.10
N LEU A 215 -16.95 27.53 9.98
CA LEU A 215 -16.79 26.37 9.10
C LEU A 215 -16.65 26.80 7.63
N ARG A 216 -17.48 27.74 7.17
CA ARG A 216 -17.40 28.28 5.81
C ARG A 216 -16.04 28.91 5.52
N LEU A 217 -15.48 29.67 6.47
CA LEU A 217 -14.15 30.25 6.37
C LEU A 217 -13.06 29.17 6.31
N ALA A 218 -13.15 28.11 7.12
CA ALA A 218 -12.22 26.99 7.03
C ALA A 218 -12.30 26.28 5.67
N MET A 219 -13.51 26.05 5.14
CA MET A 219 -13.67 25.48 3.79
C MET A 219 -13.13 26.38 2.69
N GLN A 220 -13.26 27.71 2.85
CA GLN A 220 -12.69 28.70 1.93
C GLN A 220 -11.15 28.64 1.95
N GLU A 221 -10.55 28.57 3.12
CA GLU A 221 -9.10 28.41 3.28
C GLU A 221 -8.59 27.11 2.63
N ALA A 222 -9.31 26.00 2.82
CA ALA A 222 -8.98 24.72 2.19
C ALA A 222 -9.00 24.83 0.65
N LEU A 223 -9.99 25.53 0.09
CA LEU A 223 -10.09 25.80 -1.34
C LEU A 223 -8.93 26.67 -1.84
N GLU A 224 -8.57 27.71 -1.10
CA GLU A 224 -7.49 28.64 -1.45
C GLU A 224 -6.11 27.98 -1.40
N GLN A 225 -5.88 27.08 -0.43
CA GLN A 225 -4.64 26.32 -0.31
C GLN A 225 -4.58 25.08 -1.23
N GLY A 226 -5.71 24.66 -1.81
CA GLY A 226 -5.80 23.45 -2.61
C GLY A 226 -5.51 22.16 -1.84
N ARG A 227 -5.73 22.16 -0.51
CA ARG A 227 -5.47 21.00 0.36
C ARG A 227 -6.51 20.87 1.45
N ALA A 228 -6.71 19.65 1.93
CA ALA A 228 -7.55 19.39 3.09
C ALA A 228 -6.97 20.06 4.36
N LEU A 229 -7.84 20.59 5.22
CA LEU A 229 -7.47 21.09 6.54
C LEU A 229 -7.87 20.07 7.59
N SER A 230 -6.96 19.79 8.53
CA SER A 230 -7.23 18.91 9.66
C SER A 230 -6.80 19.56 10.98
N ALA A 231 -7.60 19.34 12.02
CA ALA A 231 -7.28 19.72 13.39
C ALA A 231 -7.68 18.56 14.32
N PRO A 232 -6.72 17.84 14.92
CA PRO A 232 -5.27 18.04 14.84
C PRO A 232 -4.68 17.79 13.42
N PRO A 233 -3.45 18.25 13.14
CA PRO A 233 -2.75 17.90 11.91
C PRO A 233 -2.69 16.38 11.74
N LEU A 234 -3.03 15.88 10.56
CA LEU A 234 -2.84 14.47 10.20
C LEU A 234 -1.35 14.23 9.98
N ASP A 235 -0.83 13.08 10.42
CA ASP A 235 0.51 12.65 10.02
C ASP A 235 0.56 12.52 8.48
N GLU A 236 1.65 12.97 7.85
CA GLU A 236 1.78 13.07 6.39
C GLU A 236 1.46 11.76 5.64
N SER A 237 1.63 10.59 6.29
CA SER A 237 1.27 9.28 5.74
C SER A 237 -0.24 9.04 5.60
N ALA A 238 -1.09 9.80 6.29
CA ALA A 238 -2.55 9.69 6.23
C ALA A 238 -3.19 10.69 5.24
N ALA A 239 -2.43 11.70 4.79
CA ALA A 239 -2.92 12.73 3.87
C ALA A 239 -3.17 12.19 2.45
N ASP A 240 -2.43 11.16 2.02
CA ASP A 240 -2.57 10.53 0.69
C ASP A 240 -3.73 9.52 0.60
N ALA A 241 -4.45 9.26 1.70
CA ALA A 241 -5.49 8.22 1.76
C ALA A 241 -6.94 8.75 1.59
N LEU A 242 -7.13 10.07 1.50
CA LEU A 242 -8.41 10.75 1.29
C LEU A 242 -8.54 11.26 -0.15
#